data_AF-A0A950DPK1-F1
#
_entry.id   AF-A0A950DPK1-F1
#
_cell.length_a   1.000
_cell.length_b   1.000
_cell.length_c   1.000
_cell.angle_alpha   90.00
_cell.angle_beta   90.00
_cell.angle_gamma   90.00
#
_symmetry.space_group_name_H-M   'P 1'
#
loop_
_entity.id
_entity.type
_entity.pdbx_description
1 polymer ?
#
loop_
_entity_poly.entity_id
_entity_poly.type
_entity_poly.pdbx_seq_one_letter_code
_entity_poly.pdbx_strand_id
1 'polypeptide(L)'
;MSPSNFVLSTRIQQRGLRRRLVLATLAISAFTAVTVSGSLHGFGIAIVLVLASLDIILIHSTDGLAFARTRSLDERQRALRDRAYRLGFRLFGLAVILLMVLSVVISALALITGQIGGIGPGFTQLDEGVPGHTLVAVAELVLMMPTLVIAWVDPGGTDAAATVTVVGSRRRARPYAAWLALPLLTGAWLGAALALPAQRAAAGTGFILDDSFPGATCRHFVDGAIVGAEFGATVGLRVEVCWNHTDAFVVGDSQIPLPASALHGIAASAPAGVSVPPNFVNPADPSLTLCAADSSGDFAAVASTECTATIDASGTLHYTVYAAIAPLPFSVGARAITLSLVVDRDGRVIAQP
;
A
#
# COMPACT_ATOMS: atom_id res chain seq x y z
N MET A 1 -43.54 -5.10 -36.00
CA MET A 1 -42.58 -4.25 -35.26
C MET A 1 -41.59 -3.66 -36.25
N SER A 2 -41.42 -2.34 -36.27
CA SER A 2 -40.52 -1.67 -37.23
C SER A 2 -39.04 -1.85 -36.83
N PRO A 3 -38.13 -2.16 -37.77
CA PRO A 3 -36.69 -2.31 -37.50
C PRO A 3 -36.04 -1.10 -36.81
N SER A 4 -36.63 0.10 -36.93
CA SER A 4 -36.18 1.32 -36.24
C SER A 4 -36.25 1.22 -34.72
N ASN A 5 -37.23 0.50 -34.16
CA ASN A 5 -37.41 0.39 -32.71
C ASN A 5 -36.36 -0.55 -32.07
N PHE A 6 -35.88 -1.55 -32.81
CA PHE A 6 -34.86 -2.49 -32.33
C PHE A 6 -33.47 -1.82 -32.23
N VAL A 7 -33.12 -0.97 -33.20
CA VAL A 7 -31.85 -0.21 -33.20
C VAL A 7 -31.81 0.82 -32.08
N LEU A 8 -32.95 1.43 -31.75
CA LEU A 8 -33.00 2.41 -30.65
C LEU A 8 -32.79 1.73 -29.28
N SER A 9 -33.43 0.58 -29.06
CA SER A 9 -33.34 -0.18 -27.80
C SER A 9 -31.92 -0.66 -27.52
N THR A 10 -31.23 -1.20 -28.54
CA THR A 10 -29.85 -1.68 -28.41
C THR A 10 -28.86 -0.57 -28.08
N ARG A 11 -29.02 0.63 -28.67
CA ARG A 11 -28.17 1.80 -28.36
C ARG A 11 -28.36 2.31 -26.93
N ILE A 12 -29.60 2.38 -26.46
CA ILE A 12 -29.91 2.81 -25.09
C ILE A 12 -29.27 1.83 -24.09
N GLN A 13 -29.37 0.52 -24.36
CA GLN A 13 -28.80 -0.52 -23.52
C GLN A 13 -27.25 -0.45 -23.48
N GLN A 14 -26.60 -0.26 -24.63
CA GLN A 14 -25.15 -0.09 -24.71
C GLN A 14 -24.66 1.16 -23.97
N ARG A 15 -25.39 2.28 -24.09
CA ARG A 15 -25.04 3.52 -23.37
C ARG A 15 -25.14 3.34 -21.86
N GLY A 16 -26.18 2.64 -21.38
CA GLY A 16 -26.33 2.30 -19.98
C GLY A 16 -25.16 1.45 -19.47
N LEU A 17 -24.74 0.45 -20.24
CA LEU A 17 -23.61 -0.42 -19.90
C LEU A 17 -22.29 0.36 -19.82
N ARG A 18 -21.96 1.17 -20.84
CA ARG A 18 -20.72 1.98 -20.85
C ARG A 18 -20.64 2.90 -19.64
N ARG A 19 -21.73 3.57 -19.28
CA ARG A 19 -21.77 4.44 -18.10
C ARG A 19 -21.56 3.68 -16.80
N ARG A 20 -22.15 2.49 -16.65
CA ARG A 20 -21.93 1.63 -15.49
C ARG A 20 -20.46 1.20 -15.38
N LEU A 21 -19.83 0.86 -16.51
CA LEU A 21 -18.40 0.51 -16.54
C LEU A 21 -17.52 1.70 -16.13
N VAL A 22 -17.80 2.90 -16.65
CA VAL A 22 -17.09 4.13 -16.25
C VAL A 22 -17.22 4.38 -14.75
N LEU A 23 -18.44 4.29 -14.21
CA LEU A 23 -18.67 4.48 -12.78
C LEU A 23 -18.00 3.40 -11.92
N ALA A 24 -18.03 2.14 -12.36
CA ALA A 24 -17.36 1.05 -11.68
C ALA A 24 -15.83 1.24 -11.66
N THR A 25 -15.25 1.65 -12.78
CA THR A 25 -13.81 1.94 -12.89
C THR A 25 -13.43 3.08 -11.95
N LEU A 26 -14.15 4.21 -12.03
CA LEU A 26 -13.92 5.35 -11.13
C LEU A 26 -14.10 5.00 -9.66
N ALA A 27 -15.11 4.20 -9.31
CA ALA A 27 -15.36 3.78 -7.94
C ALA A 27 -14.24 2.87 -7.41
N ILE A 28 -13.76 1.93 -8.21
CA ILE A 28 -12.67 1.03 -7.83
C ILE A 28 -11.35 1.82 -7.75
N SER A 29 -11.03 2.68 -8.72
CA SER A 29 -9.84 3.54 -8.65
C SER A 29 -9.87 4.47 -7.44
N ALA A 30 -11.03 5.05 -7.10
CA ALA A 30 -11.20 5.86 -5.91
C ALA A 30 -11.05 5.02 -4.64
N PHE A 31 -11.62 3.81 -4.60
CA PHE A 31 -11.42 2.87 -3.49
C PHE A 31 -9.95 2.55 -3.28
N THR A 32 -9.22 2.24 -4.37
CA THR A 32 -7.78 1.96 -4.35
C THR A 32 -6.95 3.18 -3.95
N ALA A 33 -7.36 4.40 -4.29
CA ALA A 33 -6.65 5.62 -3.90
C ALA A 33 -6.92 6.05 -2.45
N VAL A 34 -8.08 5.68 -1.91
CA VAL A 34 -8.58 6.19 -0.63
C VAL A 34 -8.29 5.23 0.52
N THR A 35 -8.05 3.94 0.28
CA THR A 35 -7.86 2.86 1.30
C THR A 35 -7.33 3.41 2.63
N VAL A 36 -8.27 3.76 3.52
CA VAL A 36 -8.06 4.78 4.57
C VAL A 36 -7.19 4.27 5.72
N SER A 37 -7.02 2.95 5.87
CA SER A 37 -6.27 2.37 7.02
C SER A 37 -6.25 0.84 7.05
N GLY A 38 -6.76 0.16 6.03
CA GLY A 38 -6.83 -1.30 6.01
C GLY A 38 -5.94 -1.85 4.91
N SER A 39 -4.85 -2.53 5.29
CA SER A 39 -4.11 -3.35 4.35
C SER A 39 -5.05 -4.28 3.61
N LEU A 40 -4.93 -4.35 2.29
CA LEU A 40 -5.60 -5.37 1.50
C LEU A 40 -4.98 -6.76 1.64
N HIS A 41 -3.98 -6.98 2.50
CA HIS A 41 -3.38 -8.29 2.82
C HIS A 41 -3.06 -9.12 1.55
N GLY A 42 -2.46 -8.49 0.54
CA GLY A 42 -2.11 -9.12 -0.73
C GLY A 42 -3.25 -9.24 -1.75
N PHE A 43 -4.47 -8.78 -1.45
CA PHE A 43 -5.57 -8.73 -2.40
C PHE A 43 -5.50 -7.54 -3.37
N GLY A 44 -4.55 -6.60 -3.21
CA GLY A 44 -4.36 -5.47 -4.12
C GLY A 44 -4.22 -5.91 -5.59
N ILE A 45 -3.52 -7.02 -5.85
CA ILE A 45 -3.38 -7.55 -7.22
C ILE A 45 -4.72 -8.00 -7.81
N ALA A 46 -5.63 -8.54 -7.01
CA ALA A 46 -6.95 -8.93 -7.49
C ALA A 46 -7.75 -7.70 -7.93
N ILE A 47 -7.64 -6.59 -7.20
CA ILE A 47 -8.26 -5.31 -7.58
C ILE A 47 -7.66 -4.78 -8.88
N VAL A 48 -6.33 -4.85 -9.05
CA VAL A 48 -5.66 -4.45 -10.30
C VAL A 48 -6.11 -5.29 -11.49
N LEU A 49 -6.31 -6.59 -11.30
CA LEU A 49 -6.83 -7.46 -12.36
C LEU A 49 -8.28 -7.15 -12.71
N VAL A 50 -9.10 -6.79 -11.72
CA VAL A 50 -10.48 -6.32 -11.96
C VAL A 50 -10.47 -5.01 -12.73
N LEU A 51 -9.64 -4.03 -12.34
CA LEU A 51 -9.48 -2.77 -13.06
C LEU A 51 -9.05 -3.01 -14.50
N ALA A 52 -7.95 -3.74 -14.71
CA ALA A 52 -7.44 -4.05 -16.05
C ALA A 52 -8.49 -4.78 -16.92
N SER A 53 -9.34 -5.62 -16.31
CA SER A 53 -10.45 -6.27 -17.02
C SER A 53 -11.52 -5.27 -17.44
N LEU A 54 -11.90 -4.33 -16.56
CA LEU A 54 -12.83 -3.24 -16.89
C LEU A 54 -12.27 -2.36 -18.00
N ASP A 55 -10.96 -2.10 -17.98
CA ASP A 55 -10.27 -1.28 -18.98
C ASP A 55 -10.28 -1.94 -20.35
N ILE A 56 -9.98 -3.24 -20.43
CA ILE A 56 -10.08 -4.01 -21.66
C ILE A 56 -11.50 -3.95 -22.22
N ILE A 57 -12.52 -4.10 -21.36
CA ILE A 57 -13.93 -4.02 -21.77
C ILE A 57 -14.27 -2.61 -22.27
N LEU A 58 -13.80 -1.55 -21.58
CA LEU A 58 -14.01 -0.16 -21.98
C LEU A 58 -13.32 0.18 -23.29
N ILE A 59 -12.06 -0.25 -23.46
CA ILE A 59 -11.28 -0.10 -24.70
C ILE A 59 -12.01 -0.79 -25.85
N HIS A 60 -12.48 -2.02 -25.66
CA HIS A 60 -13.27 -2.71 -26.67
C HIS A 60 -14.58 -2.01 -26.97
N SER A 61 -15.27 -1.50 -25.94
CA SER A 61 -16.54 -0.80 -26.13
C SER A 61 -16.38 0.54 -26.86
N THR A 62 -15.18 1.13 -26.86
CA THR A 62 -14.85 2.41 -27.51
C THR A 62 -13.98 2.24 -28.75
N ASP A 63 -13.85 1.01 -29.26
CA ASP A 63 -12.99 0.64 -30.40
C ASP A 63 -11.51 1.09 -30.24
N GLY A 64 -11.06 1.30 -29.00
CA GLY A 64 -9.73 1.79 -28.68
C GLY A 64 -9.44 3.19 -29.26
N LEU A 65 -10.47 4.02 -29.45
CA LEU A 65 -10.35 5.35 -30.09
C LEU A 65 -9.25 6.23 -29.45
N ALA A 66 -9.09 6.14 -28.13
CA ALA A 66 -8.05 6.87 -27.40
C ALA A 66 -6.63 6.51 -27.88
N PHE A 67 -6.39 5.23 -28.17
CA PHE A 67 -5.07 4.68 -28.51
C PHE A 67 -4.84 4.51 -30.01
N ALA A 68 -5.86 4.75 -30.83
CA ALA A 68 -5.78 4.64 -32.27
C ALA A 68 -4.77 5.63 -32.88
N ARG A 69 -4.05 5.21 -33.93
CA ARG A 69 -3.08 6.08 -34.62
C ARG A 69 -3.82 7.20 -35.32
N THR A 70 -3.28 8.43 -35.27
CA THR A 70 -3.91 9.62 -35.88
C THR A 70 -4.22 9.44 -37.37
N ARG A 71 -3.43 8.63 -38.10
CA ARG A 71 -3.63 8.33 -39.52
C ARG A 71 -4.87 7.46 -39.82
N SER A 72 -5.35 6.68 -38.85
CA SER A 72 -6.53 5.82 -39.02
C SER A 72 -7.81 6.44 -38.47
N LEU A 73 -7.74 7.70 -38.01
CA LEU A 73 -8.87 8.40 -37.42
C LEU A 73 -9.41 9.44 -38.39
N ASP A 74 -10.72 9.42 -38.58
CA ASP A 74 -11.44 10.47 -39.28
C ASP A 74 -11.38 11.78 -38.48
N GLU A 75 -11.66 12.91 -39.13
CA GLU A 75 -11.58 14.23 -38.52
C GLU A 75 -12.51 14.38 -37.30
N ARG A 76 -13.72 13.80 -37.38
CA ARG A 76 -14.67 13.76 -36.26
C ARG A 76 -14.15 12.95 -35.07
N GLN A 77 -13.56 11.79 -35.35
CA GLN A 77 -12.99 10.91 -34.32
C GLN A 77 -11.77 11.54 -33.65
N ARG A 78 -10.92 12.21 -34.44
CA ARG A 78 -9.77 12.97 -33.93
C ARG A 78 -10.23 14.12 -33.04
N ALA A 79 -11.23 14.89 -33.47
CA ALA A 79 -11.79 15.97 -32.67
C ALA A 79 -12.39 15.47 -31.34
N LEU A 80 -13.08 14.31 -31.35
CA LEU A 80 -13.61 13.68 -30.14
C LEU A 80 -12.48 13.25 -29.19
N ARG A 81 -11.44 12.58 -29.73
CA ARG A 81 -10.27 12.14 -28.97
C ARG A 81 -9.54 13.32 -28.34
N ASP A 82 -9.26 14.37 -29.11
CA ASP A 82 -8.54 15.55 -28.61
C ASP A 82 -9.35 16.30 -27.55
N ARG A 83 -10.68 16.37 -27.72
CA ARG A 83 -11.59 16.89 -26.70
C ARG A 83 -11.56 16.03 -25.43
N ALA A 84 -11.55 14.71 -25.57
CA ALA A 84 -11.50 13.78 -24.45
C ALA A 84 -10.21 13.90 -23.66
N TYR A 85 -9.05 14.03 -24.31
CA TYR A 85 -7.77 14.29 -23.61
C TYR A 85 -7.80 15.60 -22.82
N ARG A 86 -8.24 16.70 -23.43
CA ARG A 86 -8.31 18.01 -22.74
C ARG A 86 -9.26 17.98 -21.55
N LEU A 87 -10.44 17.40 -21.71
CA LEU A 87 -11.41 17.28 -20.62
C LEU A 87 -10.90 16.33 -19.54
N GLY A 88 -10.35 15.18 -19.93
CA GLY A 88 -9.83 14.17 -19.03
C GLY A 88 -8.74 14.73 -18.12
N PHE A 89 -7.71 15.36 -18.68
CA PHE A 89 -6.63 15.95 -17.87
C PHE A 89 -7.10 17.12 -16.99
N ARG A 90 -8.08 17.91 -17.44
CA ARG A 90 -8.68 18.97 -16.60
C ARG A 90 -9.43 18.37 -15.40
N LEU A 91 -10.21 17.32 -15.64
CA LEU A 91 -10.95 16.63 -14.58
C LEU A 91 -9.99 15.93 -13.61
N PHE A 92 -8.94 15.28 -14.11
CA PHE A 92 -7.91 14.67 -13.28
C PHE A 92 -7.18 15.73 -12.42
N GLY A 93 -6.73 16.83 -13.02
CA GLY A 93 -6.09 17.92 -12.29
C GLY A 93 -7.00 18.54 -11.23
N LEU A 94 -8.30 18.72 -11.53
CA LEU A 94 -9.28 19.20 -10.57
C LEU A 94 -9.47 18.20 -9.41
N ALA A 95 -9.50 16.89 -9.69
CA ALA A 95 -9.58 15.86 -8.66
C ALA A 95 -8.36 15.88 -7.73
N VAL A 96 -7.15 16.01 -8.27
CA VAL A 96 -5.91 16.12 -7.48
C VAL A 96 -5.93 17.37 -6.59
N ILE A 97 -6.34 18.52 -7.13
CA ILE A 97 -6.47 19.76 -6.34
C ILE A 97 -7.49 19.58 -5.21
N LEU A 98 -8.64 18.97 -5.50
CA LEU A 98 -9.68 18.73 -4.51
C LEU A 98 -9.22 17.78 -3.40
N LEU A 99 -8.50 16.71 -3.75
CA LEU A 99 -7.90 15.79 -2.78
C LEU A 99 -6.85 16.49 -1.91
N MET A 100 -6.01 17.36 -2.49
CA MET A 100 -5.02 18.13 -1.74
C MET A 100 -5.69 19.09 -0.74
N VAL A 101 -6.74 19.80 -1.17
CA VAL A 101 -7.51 20.68 -0.28
C VAL A 101 -8.17 19.88 0.84
N LEU A 102 -8.78 18.73 0.52
CA LEU A 102 -9.41 17.86 1.50
C LEU A 102 -8.39 17.35 2.54
N SER A 103 -7.22 16.92 2.09
CA SER A 103 -6.12 16.48 2.97
C SER A 103 -5.72 17.58 3.95
N VAL A 104 -5.49 18.82 3.47
CA VAL A 104 -5.16 19.97 4.32
C VAL A 104 -6.27 20.25 5.34
N VAL A 105 -7.54 20.18 4.94
CA VAL A 105 -8.69 20.37 5.84
C VAL A 105 -8.75 19.29 6.92
N ILE A 106 -8.53 18.03 6.56
CA ILE A 106 -8.49 16.91 7.52
C ILE A 106 -7.35 17.09 8.53
N SER A 107 -6.14 17.41 8.05
CA SER A 107 -4.98 17.66 8.92
C SER A 107 -5.20 18.85 9.86
N ALA A 108 -5.77 19.95 9.36
CA ALA A 108 -6.11 21.11 10.18
C ALA A 108 -7.17 20.76 11.24
N LEU A 109 -8.18 19.96 10.88
CA LEU A 109 -9.21 19.51 11.81
C LEU A 109 -8.64 18.62 12.91
N ALA A 110 -7.75 17.69 12.57
CA ALA A 110 -7.06 16.82 13.54
C ALA A 110 -6.20 17.62 14.54
N LEU A 111 -5.56 18.71 14.07
CA LEU A 111 -4.81 19.62 14.93
C LEU A 111 -5.73 20.34 15.93
N ILE A 112 -6.90 20.81 15.48
CA ILE A 112 -7.86 21.55 16.31
C ILE A 112 -8.52 20.64 17.36
N THR A 113 -8.85 19.40 17.01
CA THR A 113 -9.53 18.46 17.92
C THR A 113 -8.60 17.86 18.98
N GLY A 114 -7.32 18.25 19.02
CA GLY A 114 -6.37 17.74 20.01
C GLY A 114 -6.08 16.24 19.86
N GLN A 115 -6.48 15.62 18.74
CA GLN A 115 -6.08 14.25 18.40
C GLN A 115 -4.59 14.12 18.02
N ILE A 116 -3.80 15.16 18.31
CA ILE A 116 -2.33 15.18 18.24
C ILE A 116 -1.71 14.09 19.15
N GLY A 117 -2.46 13.57 20.14
CA GLY A 117 -2.01 12.45 20.98
C GLY A 117 -2.12 11.06 20.34
N GLY A 118 -2.79 10.94 19.19
CA GLY A 118 -2.84 9.70 18.43
C GLY A 118 -1.76 9.69 17.36
N ILE A 119 -0.50 9.59 17.77
CA ILE A 119 0.48 8.87 16.94
C ILE A 119 -0.18 7.50 16.75
N GLY A 120 -0.84 7.30 15.61
CA GLY A 120 -1.46 6.01 15.31
C GLY A 120 -0.42 4.91 15.52
N PRO A 121 -0.81 3.72 16.01
CA PRO A 121 0.12 2.61 16.17
C PRO A 121 0.61 2.23 14.78
N GLY A 122 1.74 2.79 14.35
CA GLY A 122 2.10 2.76 12.95
C GLY A 122 3.54 3.17 12.76
N PHE A 123 4.25 2.36 12.00
CA PHE A 123 5.60 2.57 11.48
C PHE A 123 5.68 3.74 10.49
N THR A 124 4.81 4.75 10.63
CA THR A 124 4.53 5.82 9.67
C THR A 124 5.69 6.79 9.42
N GLN A 125 6.80 6.68 10.14
CA GLN A 125 8.03 7.43 9.83
C GLN A 125 8.96 6.70 8.84
N LEU A 126 8.81 5.39 8.65
CA LEU A 126 9.63 4.64 7.69
C LEU A 126 9.04 4.67 6.27
N ASP A 127 7.82 5.18 6.11
CA ASP A 127 7.00 5.08 4.89
C ASP A 127 6.48 6.47 4.45
N GLU A 128 7.39 7.43 4.22
CA GLU A 128 7.03 8.70 3.54
C GLU A 128 6.89 8.54 2.01
N GLY A 129 7.00 7.30 1.50
CA GLY A 129 6.78 6.96 0.09
C GLY A 129 5.33 7.16 -0.36
N VAL A 130 5.13 7.30 -1.67
CA VAL A 130 3.78 7.28 -2.25
C VAL A 130 3.36 5.80 -2.33
N PRO A 131 2.31 5.36 -1.60
CA PRO A 131 1.95 3.96 -1.56
C PRO A 131 1.68 3.42 -2.96
N GLY A 132 2.09 2.17 -3.23
CA GLY A 132 1.92 1.57 -4.55
C GLY A 132 0.48 1.58 -5.05
N HIS A 133 -0.53 1.45 -4.17
CA HIS A 133 -1.95 1.52 -4.57
C HIS A 133 -2.31 2.90 -5.12
N THR A 134 -1.75 3.95 -4.53
CA THR A 134 -1.95 5.33 -4.98
C THR A 134 -1.30 5.53 -6.33
N LEU A 135 -0.08 5.01 -6.53
CA LEU A 135 0.59 5.04 -7.84
C LEU A 135 -0.22 4.30 -8.91
N VAL A 136 -0.78 3.13 -8.59
CA VAL A 136 -1.63 2.38 -9.51
C VAL A 136 -2.90 3.14 -9.84
N ALA A 137 -3.62 3.67 -8.85
CA ALA A 137 -4.83 4.44 -9.07
C ALA A 137 -4.57 5.70 -9.91
N VAL A 138 -3.45 6.39 -9.65
CA VAL A 138 -3.02 7.55 -10.45
C VAL A 138 -2.68 7.15 -11.88
N ALA A 139 -1.86 6.11 -12.06
CA ALA A 139 -1.48 5.62 -13.38
C ALA A 139 -2.71 5.18 -14.18
N GLU A 140 -3.63 4.46 -13.53
CA GLU A 140 -4.90 4.01 -14.07
C GLU A 140 -5.74 5.19 -14.57
N LEU A 141 -6.00 6.16 -13.68
CA LEU A 141 -6.76 7.35 -14.05
C LEU A 141 -6.08 8.13 -15.17
N VAL A 142 -4.77 8.38 -15.11
CA VAL A 142 -4.04 9.14 -16.13
C VAL A 142 -4.13 8.47 -17.50
N LEU A 143 -3.99 7.14 -17.56
CA LEU A 143 -4.00 6.39 -18.82
C LEU A 143 -5.42 6.22 -19.36
N MET A 144 -6.40 5.96 -18.51
CA MET A 144 -7.75 5.57 -18.91
C MET A 144 -8.75 6.73 -18.96
N MET A 145 -8.41 7.91 -18.41
CA MET A 145 -9.33 9.06 -18.44
C MET A 145 -9.87 9.43 -19.83
N PRO A 146 -9.06 9.46 -20.90
CA PRO A 146 -9.58 9.74 -22.25
C PRO A 146 -10.62 8.71 -22.68
N THR A 147 -10.38 7.42 -22.40
CA THR A 147 -11.30 6.32 -22.70
C THR A 147 -12.59 6.45 -21.91
N LEU A 148 -12.51 6.79 -20.61
CA LEU A 148 -13.67 7.03 -19.75
C LEU A 148 -14.52 8.20 -20.28
N VAL A 149 -13.88 9.32 -20.68
CA VAL A 149 -14.58 10.47 -21.24
C VAL A 149 -15.24 10.13 -22.58
N ILE A 150 -14.56 9.39 -23.46
CA ILE A 150 -15.15 8.93 -24.73
C ILE A 150 -16.36 8.03 -24.46
N ALA A 151 -16.22 7.03 -23.58
CA ALA A 151 -17.30 6.13 -23.21
C ALA A 151 -18.51 6.85 -22.61
N TRP A 152 -18.27 7.96 -21.90
CA TRP A 152 -19.32 8.78 -21.28
C TRP A 152 -20.03 9.71 -22.28
N VAL A 153 -19.26 10.34 -23.17
CA VAL A 153 -19.74 11.40 -24.08
C VAL A 153 -20.29 10.83 -25.38
N ASP A 154 -19.72 9.75 -25.92
CA ASP A 154 -20.13 9.19 -27.20
C ASP A 154 -21.57 8.62 -27.12
N PRO A 155 -22.52 9.15 -27.92
CA PRO A 155 -23.90 8.67 -27.93
C PRO A 155 -24.08 7.29 -28.61
N GLY A 156 -23.00 6.60 -29.02
CA GLY A 156 -23.06 5.28 -29.66
C GLY A 156 -23.43 5.38 -31.15
N GLY A 157 -22.93 6.42 -31.82
CA GLY A 157 -23.49 6.92 -33.07
C GLY A 157 -22.56 6.92 -34.29
N THR A 158 -21.56 6.05 -34.38
CA THR A 158 -20.71 5.94 -35.58
C THR A 158 -21.23 4.96 -36.65
N ASP A 159 -22.16 4.07 -36.31
CA ASP A 159 -22.58 3.00 -37.24
C ASP A 159 -23.77 3.38 -38.15
N ALA A 160 -24.39 4.55 -38.00
CA ALA A 160 -25.52 4.94 -38.85
C ALA A 160 -25.11 5.50 -40.24
N ALA A 161 -23.82 5.77 -40.46
CA ALA A 161 -23.30 6.26 -41.75
C ALA A 161 -22.22 5.35 -42.35
N ALA A 162 -21.86 4.25 -41.69
CA ALA A 162 -20.81 3.30 -42.09
C ALA A 162 -21.35 2.03 -42.78
N THR A 163 -22.53 2.10 -43.41
CA THR A 163 -22.88 1.24 -44.55
C THR A 163 -22.17 1.66 -45.84
N VAL A 164 -21.20 2.58 -45.77
CA VAL A 164 -20.15 2.68 -46.77
C VAL A 164 -19.07 1.69 -46.38
N THR A 165 -19.09 0.56 -47.07
CA THR A 165 -18.09 -0.50 -47.11
C THR A 165 -16.68 0.06 -47.33
N VAL A 166 -15.98 0.45 -46.26
CA VAL A 166 -14.51 0.56 -46.29
C VAL A 166 -13.95 -0.85 -46.26
N VAL A 167 -13.97 -1.48 -47.43
CA VAL A 167 -13.15 -2.63 -47.78
C VAL A 167 -11.70 -2.18 -47.65
N GLY A 168 -11.03 -2.54 -46.56
CA GLY A 168 -9.56 -2.46 -46.53
C GLY A 168 -8.92 -1.82 -45.30
N SER A 169 -9.25 -2.26 -44.10
CA SER A 169 -8.19 -2.49 -43.09
C SER A 169 -8.69 -3.39 -41.99
N ARG A 170 -8.63 -4.70 -42.26
CA ARG A 170 -8.55 -5.74 -41.23
C ARG A 170 -7.26 -5.52 -40.42
N ARG A 171 -7.31 -4.61 -39.45
CA ARG A 171 -6.61 -4.79 -38.17
C ARG A 171 -7.65 -4.69 -37.07
N ARG A 172 -8.63 -5.60 -37.13
CA ARG A 172 -9.12 -6.23 -35.90
C ARG A 172 -7.89 -6.87 -35.27
N ALA A 173 -7.13 -6.10 -34.49
CA ALA A 173 -6.20 -6.66 -33.52
C ALA A 173 -7.03 -7.71 -32.77
N ARG A 174 -6.61 -8.97 -32.84
CA ARG A 174 -7.38 -10.09 -32.31
C ARG A 174 -7.76 -9.72 -30.86
N PRO A 175 -9.05 -9.71 -30.50
CA PRO A 175 -9.47 -9.30 -29.15
C PRO A 175 -8.73 -10.10 -28.07
N TYR A 176 -8.38 -11.36 -28.38
CA TYR A 176 -7.54 -12.23 -27.56
C TYR A 176 -6.16 -11.64 -27.17
N ALA A 177 -5.56 -10.78 -28.00
CA ALA A 177 -4.25 -10.20 -27.70
C ALA A 177 -4.30 -9.20 -26.53
N ALA A 178 -5.42 -8.48 -26.36
CA ALA A 178 -5.61 -7.61 -25.19
C ALA A 178 -5.81 -8.45 -23.92
N TRP A 179 -6.52 -9.58 -24.02
CA TRP A 179 -6.67 -10.51 -22.89
C TRP A 179 -5.36 -11.20 -22.48
N LEU A 180 -4.40 -11.35 -23.39
CA LEU A 180 -3.04 -11.81 -23.05
C LEU A 180 -2.25 -10.80 -22.21
N ALA A 181 -2.67 -9.53 -22.17
CA ALA A 181 -2.02 -8.53 -21.32
C ALA A 181 -2.21 -8.84 -19.83
N LEU A 182 -3.35 -9.43 -19.43
CA LEU A 182 -3.60 -9.79 -18.03
C LEU A 182 -2.58 -10.80 -17.49
N PRO A 183 -2.42 -12.02 -18.06
CA PRO A 183 -1.44 -12.98 -17.54
C PRO A 183 0.00 -12.48 -17.70
N LEU A 184 0.30 -11.69 -18.73
CA LEU A 184 1.62 -11.06 -18.88
C LEU A 184 1.88 -10.04 -17.77
N LEU A 185 0.90 -9.21 -17.43
CA LEU A 185 1.01 -8.21 -16.36
C LEU A 185 1.12 -8.90 -15.00
N THR A 186 0.29 -9.92 -14.74
CA THR A 186 0.41 -10.75 -13.52
C THR A 186 1.78 -11.41 -13.44
N GLY A 187 2.25 -12.02 -14.52
CA GLY A 187 3.55 -12.69 -14.57
C GLY A 187 4.71 -11.72 -14.40
N ALA A 188 4.65 -10.54 -15.02
CA ALA A 188 5.66 -9.50 -14.88
C ALA A 188 5.69 -8.92 -13.46
N TRP A 189 4.52 -8.67 -12.86
CA TRP A 189 4.42 -8.22 -11.47
C TRP A 189 4.95 -9.27 -10.49
N LEU A 190 4.55 -10.54 -10.65
CA LEU A 190 5.04 -11.63 -9.81
C LEU A 190 6.57 -11.77 -9.97
N GLY A 191 7.04 -11.70 -11.22
CA GLY A 191 8.47 -11.70 -11.53
C GLY A 191 9.21 -10.55 -10.86
N ALA A 192 8.65 -9.33 -10.86
CA ALA A 192 9.23 -8.18 -10.18
C ALA A 192 9.22 -8.33 -8.66
N ALA A 193 8.10 -8.73 -8.05
CA ALA A 193 7.99 -8.97 -6.62
C ALA A 193 8.98 -10.05 -6.13
N LEU A 194 9.28 -11.03 -6.98
CA LEU A 194 10.28 -12.06 -6.71
C LEU A 194 11.72 -11.66 -7.12
N ALA A 195 11.93 -10.76 -8.06
CA ALA A 195 13.29 -10.42 -8.48
C ALA A 195 13.88 -9.26 -7.68
N LEU A 196 13.04 -8.35 -7.19
CA LEU A 196 13.50 -7.13 -6.54
C LEU A 196 14.10 -7.43 -5.16
N PRO A 197 15.28 -6.87 -4.85
CA PRO A 197 15.88 -6.99 -3.53
C PRO A 197 15.04 -6.23 -2.50
N ALA A 198 15.13 -6.66 -1.24
CA ALA A 198 14.61 -5.87 -0.13
C ALA A 198 15.36 -4.52 -0.08
N GLN A 199 14.60 -3.43 0.03
CA GLN A 199 15.13 -2.09 0.24
C GLN A 199 15.09 -1.80 1.73
N ARG A 200 16.16 -1.23 2.27
CA ARG A 200 16.19 -0.83 3.68
C ARG A 200 15.65 0.60 3.80
N ALA A 201 14.80 0.80 4.79
CA ALA A 201 14.45 2.13 5.24
C ALA A 201 15.55 2.66 6.17
N ALA A 202 15.59 3.97 6.40
CA ALA A 202 16.61 4.56 7.25
C ALA A 202 16.36 4.18 8.72
N ALA A 203 17.38 3.60 9.37
CA ALA A 203 17.35 3.38 10.81
C ALA A 203 17.29 4.72 11.56
N GLY A 204 16.33 4.84 12.47
CA GLY A 204 16.15 5.98 13.35
C GLY A 204 16.41 5.59 14.80
N THR A 205 16.99 6.52 15.56
CA THR A 205 17.02 6.42 17.01
C THR A 205 16.31 7.61 17.61
N GLY A 206 15.29 7.35 18.43
CA GLY A 206 14.61 8.34 19.24
C GLY A 206 15.04 8.24 20.70
N PHE A 207 14.84 9.31 21.47
CA PHE A 207 14.88 9.25 22.91
C PHE A 207 13.45 9.42 23.41
N ILE A 208 12.95 8.45 24.18
CA ILE A 208 11.77 8.65 25.00
C ILE A 208 12.29 9.12 26.37
N LEU A 209 11.72 10.22 26.86
CA LEU A 209 12.11 10.89 28.12
C LEU A 209 11.53 10.20 29.36
N ASP A 210 11.11 8.94 29.26
CA ASP A 210 10.45 8.26 30.36
C ASP A 210 11.48 7.61 31.29
N ASP A 211 11.54 8.13 32.53
CA ASP A 211 12.25 7.58 33.69
C ASP A 211 11.67 6.22 34.16
N SER A 212 11.04 5.45 33.26
CA SER A 212 10.26 4.23 33.57
C SER A 212 11.09 3.11 34.19
N PHE A 213 12.40 3.06 33.92
CA PHE A 213 13.29 2.03 34.46
C PHE A 213 14.40 2.64 35.34
N PRO A 214 14.22 2.62 36.67
CA PRO A 214 15.20 3.21 37.57
C PRO A 214 16.57 2.54 37.44
N GLY A 215 17.60 3.36 37.21
CA GLY A 215 18.99 2.89 37.04
C GLY A 215 19.33 2.33 35.66
N ALA A 216 18.41 2.41 34.69
CA ALA A 216 18.67 2.09 33.30
C ALA A 216 18.56 3.35 32.42
N THR A 217 19.30 3.36 31.31
CA THR A 217 19.10 4.32 30.22
C THR A 217 18.34 3.61 29.11
N CYS A 218 17.30 4.24 28.56
CA CYS A 218 16.47 3.67 27.50
C CYS A 218 16.63 4.45 26.19
N ARG A 219 16.45 3.75 25.08
CA ARG A 219 16.46 4.34 23.74
C ARG A 219 15.49 3.61 22.84
N HIS A 220 14.83 4.40 22.00
CA HIS A 220 13.91 3.92 21.00
C HIS A 220 14.65 3.62 19.71
N PHE A 221 14.51 2.39 19.21
CA PHE A 221 15.07 1.95 17.95
C PHE A 221 13.95 1.66 16.95
N VAL A 222 14.06 2.30 15.79
CA VAL A 222 13.13 2.14 14.68
C VAL A 222 13.93 1.79 13.43
N ASP A 223 13.60 0.68 12.82
CA ASP A 223 14.18 0.27 11.54
C ASP A 223 13.13 -0.44 10.68
N GLY A 224 13.40 -0.61 9.39
CA GLY A 224 12.50 -1.34 8.53
C GLY A 224 13.13 -1.82 7.22
N ALA A 225 12.55 -2.88 6.69
CA ALA A 225 12.83 -3.36 5.34
C ALA A 225 11.54 -3.39 4.53
N ILE A 226 11.61 -2.80 3.34
CA ILE A 226 10.58 -2.82 2.31
C ILE A 226 10.89 -3.97 1.37
N VAL A 227 9.95 -4.90 1.21
CA VAL A 227 10.09 -6.02 0.27
C VAL A 227 9.08 -5.88 -0.84
N GLY A 228 9.53 -6.04 -2.10
CA GLY A 228 8.69 -5.81 -3.28
C GLY A 228 8.56 -4.33 -3.66
N ALA A 229 9.41 -3.46 -3.11
CA ALA A 229 9.28 -2.00 -3.20
C ALA A 229 7.90 -1.53 -2.70
N GLU A 230 7.39 -0.40 -3.21
CA GLU A 230 6.06 0.15 -2.93
C GLU A 230 4.89 -0.82 -3.26
N PHE A 231 5.18 -1.96 -3.87
CA PHE A 231 4.21 -3.00 -4.23
C PHE A 231 4.31 -4.26 -3.36
N GLY A 232 5.01 -4.22 -2.22
CA GLY A 232 4.98 -5.33 -1.28
C GLY A 232 4.66 -4.89 0.13
N ALA A 233 5.44 -5.31 1.12
CA ALA A 233 5.14 -5.02 2.53
C ALA A 233 6.38 -4.54 3.28
N THR A 234 6.13 -3.84 4.38
CA THR A 234 7.13 -3.17 5.20
C THR A 234 7.30 -3.94 6.52
N VAL A 235 8.41 -4.65 6.65
CA VAL A 235 8.77 -5.23 7.96
C VAL A 235 9.37 -4.11 8.78
N GLY A 236 8.70 -3.74 9.86
CA GLY A 236 9.22 -2.78 10.81
C GLY A 236 9.84 -3.49 12.01
N LEU A 237 10.83 -2.85 12.60
CA LEU A 237 11.34 -3.11 13.93
C LEU A 237 11.12 -1.84 14.72
N ARG A 238 10.27 -1.92 15.76
CA ARG A 238 10.09 -0.86 16.75
C ARG A 238 10.31 -1.49 18.11
N VAL A 239 11.37 -1.06 18.77
CA VAL A 239 11.77 -1.66 20.04
C VAL A 239 12.38 -0.59 20.95
N GLU A 240 11.88 -0.54 22.17
CA GLU A 240 12.50 0.22 23.25
C GLU A 240 13.53 -0.70 23.93
N VAL A 241 14.80 -0.29 23.89
CA VAL A 241 15.89 -1.02 24.52
C VAL A 241 16.44 -0.20 25.66
N CYS A 242 16.48 -0.80 26.84
CA CYS A 242 17.09 -0.23 28.04
C CYS A 242 18.36 -0.98 28.41
N TRP A 243 19.30 -0.30 29.06
CA TRP A 243 20.53 -0.91 29.55
C TRP A 243 20.97 -0.31 30.88
N ASN A 244 21.63 -1.13 31.71
CA ASN A 244 22.04 -0.77 33.08
C ASN A 244 23.54 -1.06 33.35
N HIS A 245 24.38 -1.07 32.30
CA HIS A 245 25.80 -1.49 32.33
C HIS A 245 26.05 -2.95 32.71
N THR A 246 25.02 -3.71 33.07
CA THR A 246 25.09 -5.17 33.28
C THR A 246 24.51 -5.88 32.07
N ASP A 247 23.27 -5.55 31.71
CA ASP A 247 22.53 -6.14 30.59
C ASP A 247 21.83 -5.05 29.77
N ALA A 248 21.69 -5.28 28.47
CA ALA A 248 20.71 -4.63 27.61
C ALA A 248 19.45 -5.51 27.45
N PHE A 249 18.26 -4.92 27.46
CA PHE A 249 17.00 -5.65 27.44
C PHE A 249 15.87 -4.84 26.79
N VAL A 250 14.85 -5.57 26.31
CA VAL A 250 13.67 -5.01 25.63
C VAL A 250 12.57 -4.68 26.62
N VAL A 251 11.91 -3.53 26.43
CA VAL A 251 10.77 -3.07 27.22
C VAL A 251 9.55 -2.85 26.33
N GLY A 252 8.35 -3.14 26.83
CA GLY A 252 7.08 -3.05 26.10
C GLY A 252 6.61 -4.36 25.48
N ASP A 253 7.33 -5.48 25.68
CA ASP A 253 6.94 -6.80 25.17
C ASP A 253 6.83 -7.84 26.29
N SER A 254 5.60 -8.21 26.63
CA SER A 254 5.30 -9.19 27.67
C SER A 254 5.76 -10.62 27.35
N GLN A 255 6.06 -10.94 26.08
CA GLN A 255 6.58 -12.25 25.68
C GLN A 255 8.09 -12.37 25.93
N ILE A 256 8.78 -11.25 26.13
CA ILE A 256 10.22 -11.21 26.35
C ILE A 256 10.49 -11.02 27.84
N PRO A 257 11.05 -12.04 28.54
CA PRO A 257 11.35 -11.91 29.96
C PRO A 257 12.49 -10.92 30.20
N LEU A 258 12.33 -10.07 31.22
CA LEU A 258 13.38 -9.16 31.66
C LEU A 258 14.51 -9.93 32.38
N PRO A 259 15.78 -9.48 32.25
CA PRO A 259 16.88 -10.05 33.00
C PRO A 259 16.74 -9.75 34.49
N ALA A 260 17.36 -10.59 35.34
CA ALA A 260 17.33 -10.42 36.79
C ALA A 260 17.87 -9.04 37.23
N SER A 261 18.88 -8.50 36.54
CA SER A 261 19.45 -7.19 36.83
C SER A 261 18.42 -6.05 36.72
N ALA A 262 17.55 -6.09 35.72
CA ALA A 262 16.46 -5.13 35.55
C ALA A 262 15.43 -5.25 36.66
N LEU A 263 15.03 -6.49 37.01
CA LEU A 263 14.08 -6.76 38.10
C LEU A 263 14.62 -6.29 39.46
N HIS A 264 15.92 -6.42 39.70
CA HIS A 264 16.57 -5.91 40.92
C HIS A 264 16.48 -4.38 41.03
N GLY A 265 16.73 -3.64 39.94
CA GLY A 265 16.59 -2.18 39.93
C GLY A 265 15.18 -1.73 40.31
N ILE A 266 14.18 -2.40 39.75
CA ILE A 266 12.76 -2.10 40.03
C ILE A 266 12.41 -2.46 41.47
N ALA A 267 12.81 -3.62 41.96
CA ALA A 267 12.58 -4.02 43.34
C ALA A 267 13.26 -3.07 44.35
N ALA A 268 14.45 -2.54 44.02
CA ALA A 268 15.15 -1.56 44.86
C ALA A 268 14.45 -0.20 44.91
N SER A 269 13.72 0.15 43.85
CA SER A 269 12.94 1.40 43.77
C SER A 269 11.52 1.30 44.35
N ALA A 270 11.02 0.07 44.59
CA ALA A 270 9.69 -0.14 45.10
C ALA A 270 9.55 0.26 46.58
N PRO A 271 8.41 0.84 47.00
CA PRO A 271 8.13 1.09 48.41
C PRO A 271 8.23 -0.21 49.24
N ALA A 272 8.84 -0.12 50.42
CA ALA A 272 9.04 -1.27 51.29
C ALA A 272 7.71 -2.00 51.58
N GLY A 273 7.67 -3.31 51.31
CA GLY A 273 6.49 -4.17 51.53
C GLY A 273 5.57 -4.35 50.32
N VAL A 274 5.87 -3.73 49.17
CA VAL A 274 5.13 -3.93 47.91
C VAL A 274 5.89 -4.88 47.00
N SER A 275 5.36 -6.08 46.77
CA SER A 275 5.86 -6.99 45.74
C SER A 275 5.28 -6.61 44.38
N VAL A 276 6.12 -6.27 43.40
CA VAL A 276 5.69 -5.96 42.03
C VAL A 276 5.70 -7.25 41.21
N PRO A 277 4.54 -7.71 40.70
CA PRO A 277 4.49 -8.90 39.84
C PRO A 277 5.30 -8.68 38.55
N PRO A 278 6.04 -9.68 38.02
CA PRO A 278 6.88 -9.51 36.82
C PRO A 278 6.14 -8.98 35.58
N ASN A 279 4.86 -9.35 35.42
CA ASN A 279 3.99 -8.90 34.33
C ASN A 279 3.48 -7.45 34.49
N PHE A 280 3.62 -6.86 35.68
CA PHE A 280 3.41 -5.42 35.90
C PHE A 280 4.66 -4.60 35.58
N VAL A 281 5.83 -5.25 35.51
CA VAL A 281 7.11 -4.58 35.27
C VAL A 281 7.34 -4.34 33.78
N ASN A 282 6.82 -5.21 32.91
CA ASN A 282 6.92 -5.07 31.46
C ASN A 282 5.56 -5.31 30.78
N PRO A 283 4.56 -4.42 30.98
CA PRO A 283 3.29 -4.56 30.29
C PRO A 283 3.51 -4.51 28.78
N ALA A 284 2.69 -5.25 28.02
CA ALA A 284 2.68 -5.12 26.58
C ALA A 284 2.25 -3.68 26.23
N ASP A 285 3.18 -2.92 25.69
CA ASP A 285 2.95 -1.55 25.25
C ASP A 285 3.37 -1.43 23.78
N PRO A 286 2.40 -1.47 22.84
CA PRO A 286 2.68 -1.39 21.42
C PRO A 286 3.27 -0.02 21.01
N SER A 287 3.25 0.98 21.89
CA SER A 287 3.95 2.25 21.65
C SER A 287 5.47 2.14 21.86
N LEU A 288 5.91 1.25 22.75
CA LEU A 288 7.32 1.03 23.10
C LEU A 288 7.96 -0.06 22.25
N THR A 289 7.38 -1.26 22.28
CA THR A 289 7.85 -2.39 21.46
C THR A 289 6.69 -2.99 20.71
N LEU A 290 6.85 -3.06 19.39
CA LEU A 290 5.87 -3.67 18.52
C LEU A 290 6.60 -4.64 17.58
N CYS A 291 6.40 -5.92 17.87
CA CYS A 291 6.70 -6.98 16.93
C CYS A 291 5.62 -7.02 15.84
N ALA A 292 5.78 -6.21 14.80
CA ALA A 292 4.83 -6.25 13.69
C ALA A 292 5.54 -5.98 12.37
N ALA A 293 5.23 -6.82 11.38
CA ALA A 293 5.31 -6.38 10.00
C ALA A 293 4.05 -5.57 9.72
N ASP A 294 4.23 -4.35 9.28
CA ASP A 294 3.13 -3.57 8.74
C ASP A 294 2.90 -4.01 7.30
N SER A 295 1.64 -4.15 6.93
CA SER A 295 1.25 -4.43 5.56
C SER A 295 0.63 -3.17 4.95
N SER A 296 1.25 -2.01 5.19
CA SER A 296 0.85 -0.75 4.58
C SER A 296 0.70 -0.87 3.06
N GLY A 297 1.49 -1.75 2.44
CA GLY A 297 1.32 -2.14 1.05
C GLY A 297 0.22 -3.18 0.82
N ASP A 298 -0.81 -2.75 0.08
CA ASP A 298 -1.97 -3.54 -0.33
C ASP A 298 -1.68 -4.80 -1.17
N PHE A 299 -0.43 -4.92 -1.64
CA PHE A 299 0.00 -5.90 -2.63
C PHE A 299 0.80 -7.06 -2.02
N ALA A 300 1.02 -7.08 -0.71
CA ALA A 300 1.60 -8.24 -0.05
C ALA A 300 0.83 -8.60 1.22
N ALA A 301 0.88 -9.89 1.55
CA ALA A 301 0.35 -10.47 2.76
C ALA A 301 1.51 -10.81 3.70
N VAL A 302 1.37 -10.44 4.97
CA VAL A 302 2.22 -10.94 6.05
C VAL A 302 1.63 -12.26 6.53
N ALA A 303 2.33 -13.36 6.28
CA ALA A 303 1.87 -14.71 6.64
C ALA A 303 2.15 -15.04 8.11
N SER A 304 3.28 -14.58 8.64
CA SER A 304 3.69 -14.77 10.02
C SER A 304 4.73 -13.75 10.43
N THR A 305 4.70 -13.35 11.69
CA THR A 305 5.71 -12.49 12.33
C THR A 305 6.13 -13.12 13.65
N GLU A 306 7.43 -13.17 13.91
CA GLU A 306 7.99 -13.71 15.13
C GLU A 306 9.13 -12.78 15.59
N CYS A 307 9.16 -12.46 16.87
CA CYS A 307 10.25 -11.69 17.46
C CYS A 307 10.89 -12.49 18.58
N THR A 308 12.22 -12.47 18.60
CA THR A 308 13.01 -13.17 19.60
C THR A 308 14.04 -12.23 20.17
N ALA A 309 14.26 -12.33 21.48
CA ALA A 309 15.29 -11.59 22.19
C ALA A 309 16.13 -12.58 22.99
N THR A 310 17.43 -12.46 22.88
CA THR A 310 18.37 -13.22 23.72
C THR A 310 19.43 -12.28 24.27
N ILE A 311 19.80 -12.48 25.53
CA ILE A 311 20.88 -11.74 26.18
C ILE A 311 22.03 -12.73 26.36
N ASP A 312 23.19 -12.41 25.79
CA ASP A 312 24.35 -13.29 25.93
C ASP A 312 25.07 -13.09 27.28
N ALA A 313 26.08 -13.91 27.54
CA ALA A 313 26.84 -13.86 28.79
C ALA A 313 27.59 -12.53 29.03
N SER A 314 27.75 -11.71 27.99
CA SER A 314 28.36 -10.37 28.11
C SER A 314 27.35 -9.28 28.49
N GLY A 315 26.06 -9.62 28.55
CA GLY A 315 24.98 -8.66 28.75
C GLY A 315 24.54 -7.97 27.46
N THR A 316 24.94 -8.49 26.30
CA THR A 316 24.56 -7.92 24.99
C THR A 316 23.22 -8.50 24.56
N LEU A 317 22.31 -7.62 24.16
CA LEU A 317 21.01 -7.96 23.60
C LEU A 317 21.14 -8.29 22.12
N HIS A 318 20.58 -9.42 21.72
CA HIS A 318 20.34 -9.81 20.33
C HIS A 318 18.83 -9.90 20.11
N TYR A 319 18.28 -8.91 19.42
CA TYR A 319 16.87 -8.83 19.09
C TYR A 319 16.68 -9.11 17.60
N THR A 320 15.86 -10.11 17.27
CA THR A 320 15.62 -10.53 15.89
C THR A 320 14.13 -10.55 15.58
N VAL A 321 13.76 -9.89 14.50
CA VAL A 321 12.40 -9.89 13.93
C VAL A 321 12.43 -10.75 12.67
N TYR A 322 11.58 -11.75 12.63
CA TYR A 322 11.33 -12.59 11.47
C TYR A 322 9.94 -12.29 10.91
N ALA A 323 9.84 -12.12 9.60
CA ALA A 323 8.56 -11.99 8.91
C ALA A 323 8.55 -12.82 7.63
N ALA A 324 7.44 -13.50 7.36
CA ALA A 324 7.19 -14.17 6.09
C ALA A 324 6.23 -13.34 5.25
N ILE A 325 6.70 -12.77 4.14
CA ILE A 325 5.90 -11.91 3.26
C ILE A 325 5.64 -12.63 1.95
N ALA A 326 4.37 -12.69 1.54
CA ALA A 326 3.98 -13.24 0.25
C ALA A 326 3.32 -12.16 -0.63
N PRO A 327 3.66 -12.07 -1.92
CA PRO A 327 2.98 -11.17 -2.84
C PRO A 327 1.52 -11.58 -3.05
N LEU A 328 1.20 -12.88 -2.90
CA LEU A 328 -0.13 -13.41 -3.09
C LEU A 328 -0.75 -13.89 -1.77
N PRO A 329 -2.10 -13.89 -1.68
CA PRO A 329 -2.78 -14.48 -0.53
C PRO A 329 -2.39 -15.96 -0.39
N PHE A 330 -2.58 -16.51 0.83
CA PHE A 330 -2.27 -17.90 1.17
C PHE A 330 -0.76 -18.25 1.09
N SER A 331 0.11 -17.27 1.31
CA SER A 331 1.56 -17.46 1.40
C SER A 331 2.23 -17.95 0.11
N VAL A 332 1.60 -17.78 -1.05
CA VAL A 332 2.17 -18.20 -2.33
C VAL A 332 3.33 -17.28 -2.71
N GLY A 333 4.52 -17.86 -2.86
CA GLY A 333 5.75 -17.10 -3.14
C GLY A 333 6.30 -16.35 -1.92
N ALA A 334 5.98 -16.83 -0.70
CA ALA A 334 6.45 -16.23 0.54
C ALA A 334 7.99 -16.16 0.62
N ARG A 335 8.48 -15.07 1.22
CA ARG A 335 9.89 -14.81 1.49
C ARG A 335 10.07 -14.48 2.95
N ALA A 336 11.07 -15.10 3.56
CA ALA A 336 11.53 -14.77 4.89
C ALA A 336 12.39 -13.50 4.85
N ILE A 337 12.10 -12.59 5.76
CA ILE A 337 12.90 -11.40 6.02
C ILE A 337 13.27 -11.43 7.49
N THR A 338 14.51 -11.07 7.76
CA THR A 338 15.05 -11.04 9.11
C THR A 338 15.70 -9.69 9.34
N LEU A 339 15.28 -9.01 10.40
CA LEU A 339 15.91 -7.78 10.91
C LEU A 339 16.56 -8.13 12.25
N SER A 340 17.80 -7.70 12.46
CA SER A 340 18.53 -7.98 13.69
C SER A 340 19.11 -6.71 14.28
N LEU A 341 18.76 -6.41 15.53
CA LEU A 341 19.34 -5.34 16.32
C LEU A 341 20.20 -5.95 17.43
N VAL A 342 21.46 -5.51 17.51
CA VAL A 342 22.39 -5.92 18.57
C VAL A 342 22.84 -4.71 19.35
N VAL A 343 22.54 -4.68 20.65
CA VAL A 343 22.86 -3.57 21.56
C VAL A 343 23.64 -4.12 22.75
N ASP A 344 24.81 -3.55 23.02
CA ASP A 344 25.59 -3.93 24.20
C ASP A 344 25.03 -3.35 25.50
N ARG A 345 25.54 -3.84 26.62
CA ARG A 345 25.16 -3.40 27.96
C ARG A 345 25.40 -1.91 28.25
N ASP A 346 26.18 -1.23 27.41
CA ASP A 346 26.49 0.20 27.53
C ASP A 346 25.62 1.05 26.57
N GLY A 347 24.68 0.42 25.85
CA GLY A 347 23.76 1.08 24.93
C GLY A 347 24.35 1.36 23.55
N ARG A 348 25.52 0.79 23.24
CA ARG A 348 26.12 0.91 21.93
C ARG A 348 25.53 -0.13 20.99
N VAL A 349 25.10 0.33 19.83
CA VAL A 349 24.68 -0.54 18.73
C VAL A 349 25.92 -1.21 18.12
N ILE A 350 25.97 -2.54 18.18
CA ILE A 350 27.03 -3.36 17.56
C ILE A 350 26.63 -3.71 16.12
N ALA A 351 25.37 -4.06 15.91
CA ALA A 351 24.82 -4.37 14.60
C ALA A 351 23.41 -3.79 14.50
N GLN A 352 23.14 -3.18 13.35
CA GLN A 352 21.82 -2.73 12.95
C GLN A 352 21.39 -3.50 11.70
N PRO A 353 20.08 -3.75 11.55
CA PRO A 353 19.50 -4.58 10.49
C PRO A 353 20.08 -4.35 9.09
#